data_AF-A0A2M7UJF8-F1
#
_entry.id   AF-A0A2M7UJF8-F1
#
_cell.length_a   1.000
_cell.length_b   1.000
_cell.length_c   1.000
_cell.angle_alpha   90.00
_cell.angle_beta   90.00
_cell.angle_gamma   90.00
#
_symmetry.space_group_name_H-M   'P 1'
#
loop_
_entity.id
_entity.type
_entity.pdbx_description
1 polymer ?
#
loop_
_entity_poly.entity_id
_entity_poly.type
_entity_poly.pdbx_seq_one_letter_code
_entity_poly.pdbx_strand_id
1 'polypeptide(L)' 'MAVVVVDKNGNITRVNKGFEVLTDWKKEEVIGGSLVKIIPKEDENRNIIPFKERILPKVLSGVVLTTIEFTFQNRT' A
#
# COMPACT_ATOMS: atom_id res chain seq x y z
N MET A 1 0.04 1.23 14.15
CA MET A 1 0.93 1.14 12.97
C MET A 1 0.55 -0.07 12.14
N ALA A 2 0.26 0.13 10.86
CA ALA A 2 0.03 -0.95 9.90
C ALA A 2 1.30 -1.20 9.09
N VAL A 3 1.62 -2.47 8.82
CA VAL A 3 2.76 -2.87 7.98
C VAL A 3 2.27 -3.85 6.94
N VAL A 4 2.60 -3.56 5.68
CA VAL A 4 2.39 -4.43 4.53
C VAL A 4 3.71 -4.63 3.81
N VAL A 5 3.98 -5.87 3.40
CA VAL A 5 5.14 -6.26 2.60
C VAL A 5 4.64 -6.79 1.27
N VAL A 6 5.26 -6.33 0.19
CA VAL A 6 4.92 -6.74 -1.17
C VAL A 6 6.15 -7.26 -1.91
N ASP A 7 5.94 -8.11 -2.91
CA ASP A 7 6.97 -8.48 -3.87
C ASP A 7 7.19 -7.36 -4.93
N LYS A 8 8.13 -7.59 -5.86
CA LYS A 8 8.45 -6.66 -6.95
C LYS A 8 7.28 -6.36 -7.90
N ASN A 9 6.26 -7.21 -7.93
CA ASN A 9 5.07 -7.06 -8.77
C ASN A 9 3.93 -6.37 -8.01
N GLY A 10 4.10 -6.12 -6.71
CA GLY A 10 3.09 -5.51 -5.85
C GLY A 10 2.11 -6.50 -5.24
N ASN A 11 2.43 -7.80 -5.26
CA ASN A 11 1.62 -8.81 -4.57
C ASN A 11 1.98 -8.82 -3.08
N ILE A 12 0.96 -8.87 -2.23
CA ILE A 12 1.14 -8.87 -0.78
C ILE A 12 1.72 -10.22 -0.34
N THR A 13 2.89 -10.17 0.31
CA THR A 13 3.56 -11.37 0.84
C THR A 13 3.45 -11.47 2.36
N ARG A 14 3.22 -10.35 3.06
CA ARG A 14 3.00 -10.32 4.50
C ARG A 14 2.24 -9.08 4.94
N VAL A 15 1.40 -9.23 5.97
CA VAL A 15 0.79 -8.13 6.71
C VAL A 15 0.91 -8.36 8.21
N ASN A 16 0.85 -7.30 9.02
CA ASN A 16 0.81 -7.39 10.48
C ASN A 16 -0.62 -7.23 11.03
N LYS A 17 -0.81 -7.45 12.34
CA LYS A 17 -2.14 -7.28 12.97
C LYS A 17 -2.69 -5.85 12.85
N GLY A 18 -1.81 -4.85 12.87
CA GLY A 18 -2.20 -3.45 12.70
C GLY A 18 -2.79 -3.15 11.33
N PHE A 19 -2.38 -3.86 10.28
CA PHE A 19 -3.00 -3.78 8.95
C PHE A 19 -4.44 -4.26 9.00
N GLU A 20 -4.69 -5.45 9.57
CA GLU A 20 -6.04 -6.01 9.66
C GLU A 20 -7.00 -5.11 10.44
N VAL A 21 -6.52 -4.50 11.53
CA VAL A 21 -7.33 -3.59 12.35
C VAL A 21 -7.66 -2.30 11.58
N LEU A 22 -6.75 -1.82 10.74
CA LEU A 22 -6.92 -0.54 10.04
C LEU A 22 -7.76 -0.66 8.76
N THR A 23 -7.67 -1.81 8.08
CA THR A 23 -8.32 -2.01 6.77
C THR A 23 -9.52 -2.97 6.83
N ASP A 24 -9.73 -3.64 7.97
CA ASP A 24 -10.71 -4.70 8.21
C ASP A 24 -10.55 -5.97 7.35
N TRP A 25 -9.46 -6.08 6.58
CA TRP A 25 -9.11 -7.28 5.85
C TRP A 25 -8.38 -8.30 6.73
N LYS A 26 -8.66 -9.59 6.54
CA LYS A 26 -7.85 -10.66 7.13
C LYS A 26 -6.62 -10.94 6.29
N LYS A 27 -5.51 -11.31 6.94
CA LYS A 27 -4.28 -11.73 6.29
C LYS A 27 -4.55 -12.79 5.22
N GLU A 28 -5.37 -13.78 5.53
CA GLU A 28 -5.64 -14.93 4.64
C GLU A 28 -6.35 -14.51 3.35
N GLU A 29 -7.07 -13.39 3.36
CA GLU A 29 -7.81 -12.87 2.21
C GLU A 29 -6.94 -12.03 1.26
N VAL A 30 -5.83 -11.49 1.78
CA VAL A 30 -5.01 -10.50 1.05
C VAL A 30 -3.67 -11.06 0.58
N ILE A 31 -3.15 -12.13 1.19
CA ILE A 31 -1.88 -12.74 0.80
C ILE A 31 -1.97 -13.26 -0.64
N GLY A 32 -0.97 -12.91 -1.47
CA GLY A 32 -0.96 -13.17 -2.91
C GLY A 32 -1.80 -12.18 -3.74
N GLY A 33 -2.62 -11.35 -3.09
CA GLY A 33 -3.42 -10.32 -3.74
C GLY A 33 -2.63 -9.07 -4.12
N SER A 34 -3.16 -8.30 -5.08
CA SER A 34 -2.56 -7.04 -5.51
C SER A 34 -2.78 -5.92 -4.49
N LEU A 35 -1.69 -5.26 -4.07
CA LEU A 35 -1.74 -4.10 -3.18
C LEU A 35 -2.64 -2.98 -3.72
N VAL A 36 -2.69 -2.78 -5.04
CA VAL A 36 -3.48 -1.70 -5.66
C VAL A 36 -4.98 -1.94 -5.48
N LYS A 37 -5.40 -3.21 -5.46
CA LYS A 37 -6.80 -3.60 -5.25
C LYS A 37 -7.23 -3.43 -3.80
N ILE A 38 -6.36 -3.82 -2.86
CA ILE A 38 -6.68 -3.80 -1.42
C ILE A 38 -6.51 -2.37 -0.84
N ILE A 39 -5.50 -1.65 -1.31
CA ILE A 39 -5.19 -0.26 -0.90
C ILE A 39 -5.10 0.60 -2.17
N PRO A 40 -6.24 1.03 -2.73
CA PRO A 40 -6.24 1.97 -3.85
C PRO A 40 -5.62 3.29 -3.41
N LYS A 41 -4.88 3.91 -4.33
CA LYS A 41 -4.38 5.27 -4.18
C LYS A 41 -4.86 6.01 -5.41
N GLU A 42 -5.48 7.14 -5.22
CA GLU A 42 -6.05 7.95 -6.29
C GLU A 42 -5.24 9.23 -6.51
N ASP A 43 -5.28 9.73 -7.74
CA ASP A 43 -4.83 11.09 -8.05
C ASP A 43 -5.93 12.12 -7.75
N GLU A 44 -5.67 13.39 -8.06
CA GLU A 44 -6.63 14.49 -7.86
C GLU A 44 -7.93 14.30 -8.67
N ASN A 45 -7.87 13.51 -9.74
CA ASN A 45 -8.98 13.21 -10.64
C ASN A 45 -9.69 11.89 -10.27
N ARG A 46 -9.36 11.27 -9.13
CA ARG A 46 -9.89 9.98 -8.67
C ARG A 46 -9.51 8.78 -9.54
N ASN A 47 -8.45 8.89 -10.33
CA ASN A 47 -7.92 7.74 -11.07
C ASN A 47 -7.05 6.89 -10.15
N ILE A 48 -7.24 5.56 -10.21
CA ILE A 48 -6.39 4.63 -9.46
C ILE A 48 -4.97 4.67 -10.01
N ILE A 49 -4.01 5.01 -9.15
CA ILE A 49 -2.58 5.05 -9.47
C ILE A 49 -2.02 3.62 -9.48
N PRO A 50 -1.53 3.13 -10.63
CA PRO A 50 -0.94 1.79 -10.76
C PRO A 50 0.28 1.61 -9.87
N PHE A 51 0.55 0.36 -9.46
CA PHE A 51 1.68 0.04 -8.55
C PHE A 51 3.02 0.60 -9.06
N LYS A 52 3.30 0.41 -10.35
CA LYS A 52 4.54 0.86 -11.04
C LYS A 52 4.79 2.38 -10.95
N GLU A 53 3.74 3.18 -10.77
CA GLU A 53 3.82 4.63 -10.68
C GLU A 53 3.93 5.13 -9.23
N ARG A 54 3.70 4.24 -8.25
CA ARG A 54 3.87 4.52 -6.82
C ARG A 54 5.34 4.62 -6.45
N ILE A 55 5.57 5.08 -5.22
CA ILE A 55 6.91 5.36 -4.71
C ILE A 55 7.73 4.09 -4.43
N LEU A 56 7.08 2.99 -4.02
CA LEU A 56 7.75 1.75 -3.64
C LEU A 56 8.62 1.15 -4.76
N PRO A 57 8.13 0.95 -6.00
CA PRO A 57 8.98 0.45 -7.09
C PRO A 57 10.15 1.37 -7.42
N LYS A 58 9.95 2.70 -7.35
CA LYS A 58 11.01 3.69 -7.58
C LYS A 58 12.11 3.58 -6.52
N VAL A 59 11.72 3.32 -5.27
CA VAL A 59 12.66 3.07 -4.16
C VAL A 59 13.45 1.78 -4.39
N LEU A 60 12.76 0.70 -4.75
CA LEU A 60 13.38 -0.60 -5.04
C LEU A 60 14.35 -0.54 -6.23
N SER A 61 14.15 0.39 -7.19
CA SER A 61 15.08 0.61 -8.30
C SER A 61 16.32 1.45 -7.94
N GLY A 62 16.56 1.75 -6.65
CA GLY A 62 17.76 2.44 -6.18
C GLY A 62 17.54 3.87 -5.68
N VAL A 63 16.30 4.33 -5.56
CA VAL A 63 16.00 5.63 -4.92
C VAL A 63 15.91 5.43 -3.40
N VAL A 64 16.79 6.03 -2.61
CA VAL A 64 16.72 5.91 -1.15
C VAL A 64 15.68 6.90 -0.61
N LEU A 65 14.67 6.41 0.11
CA LEU A 65 13.71 7.23 0.88
C LEU A 65 13.66 6.73 2.31
N THR A 66 13.78 7.65 3.27
CA THR A 66 13.92 7.31 4.70
C THR A 66 12.56 7.21 5.39
N THR A 67 11.68 8.19 5.26
CA THR A 67 10.32 8.17 5.84
C THR A 67 9.50 9.28 5.17
N ILE A 68 8.22 9.04 4.90
CA ILE A 68 7.30 10.09 4.40
C ILE A 68 6.06 10.08 5.28
N GLU A 69 5.80 11.19 5.96
CA GLU A 69 4.59 11.38 6.78
C GLU A 69 3.51 12.06 5.93
N PHE A 70 2.28 11.54 5.99
CA PHE A 70 1.12 12.12 5.32
C PHE A 70 -0.06 12.16 6.29
N THR A 71 -0.83 13.25 6.27
CA THR A 71 -2.01 13.42 7.10
C THR A 71 -3.26 13.03 6.32
N PHE A 72 -3.99 12.01 6.78
CA PHE A 72 -5.32 11.70 6.27
C PHE A 72 -6.33 12.60 6.99
N GLN A 73 -6.96 13.53 6.28
CA GLN A 73 -8.13 14.25 6.81
C GLN A 73 -9.39 13.44 6.53
N ASN A 74 -9.96 12.82 7.56
CA ASN A 74 -11.33 12.31 7.48
C ASN A 74 -12.27 13.52 7.38
N ARG A 75 -13.01 13.62 6.27
CA ARG A 75 -14.16 14.55 6.19
C ARG A 75 -15.27 14.02 7.08
N THR A 76 -15.68 14.83 8.05
CA THR A 76 -16.95 14.72 8.77
C THR A 76 -18.11 15.17 7.88
#